data_AF-Q31IM9-F1
#
_entry.id   AF-Q31IM9-F1
#
_cell.length_a   1.000
_cell.length_b   1.000
_cell.length_c   1.000
_cell.angle_alpha   90.00
_cell.angle_beta   90.00
_cell.angle_gamma   90.00
#
_symmetry.space_group_name_H-M   'P 1'
#
loop_
_entity.id
_entity.type
_entity.pdbx_description
1 polymer ?
#
loop_
_entity_poly.entity_id
_entity_poly.type
_entity_poly.pdbx_seq_one_letter_code
_entity_poly.pdbx_strand_id
1 'polypeptide(L)'
;MIKKIIGLGLIGMMSLPVQAFTEACQLVAQMAGPSYENKPNRFGSMQSPDEMPKALNAQLIGRNGGWFIYQGDTAWFDVDHCAPIIRSVGSRSVEMVPVLLNKQSGHNAVINGIFLIKTYRQEHIDLIAERYGFQKVSPLPNRFTAVFDVKPQTSYDHLIETLDQDRDIEFAAPLLSEPHYRPDKRPTP
;
A
#
# COMPACT_ATOMS: atom_id res chain seq x y z
N MET A 1 -65.20 -23.52 1.35
CA MET A 1 -63.94 -24.07 1.90
C MET A 1 -62.77 -23.28 1.32
N ILE A 2 -62.16 -22.41 2.10
CA ILE A 2 -61.00 -21.59 1.68
C ILE A 2 -59.81 -22.01 2.54
N LYS A 3 -58.86 -22.76 1.97
CA LYS A 3 -57.57 -23.03 2.58
C LYS A 3 -56.57 -22.01 2.01
N LYS A 4 -56.26 -20.96 2.78
CA LYS A 4 -55.11 -20.09 2.49
C LYS A 4 -53.88 -20.73 3.14
N ILE A 5 -52.96 -21.18 2.29
CA ILE A 5 -51.66 -21.71 2.67
C ILE A 5 -50.79 -20.53 3.10
N ILE A 6 -50.33 -20.57 4.35
CA ILE A 6 -49.33 -19.66 4.90
C ILE A 6 -47.97 -20.11 4.35
N GLY A 7 -47.44 -19.37 3.39
CA GLY A 7 -46.05 -19.51 2.94
C GLY A 7 -45.16 -18.63 3.79
N LEU A 8 -44.59 -19.20 4.86
CA LEU A 8 -43.55 -18.56 5.67
C LEU A 8 -42.25 -18.59 4.87
N GLY A 9 -41.95 -17.50 4.17
CA GLY A 9 -40.68 -17.32 3.46
C GLY A 9 -39.54 -17.09 4.46
N LEU A 10 -38.74 -18.12 4.69
CA LEU A 10 -37.46 -18.01 5.39
C LEU A 10 -36.50 -17.18 4.51
N ILE A 11 -36.34 -15.90 4.82
CA ILE A 11 -35.25 -15.08 4.28
C ILE A 11 -33.98 -15.53 5.00
N GLY A 12 -33.28 -16.49 4.40
CA GLY A 12 -31.93 -16.87 4.83
C GLY A 12 -31.01 -15.68 4.61
N MET A 13 -30.59 -15.02 5.69
CA MET A 13 -29.50 -14.05 5.69
C MET A 13 -28.21 -14.78 5.31
N MET A 14 -27.92 -14.87 4.01
CA MET A 14 -26.59 -15.19 3.53
C MET A 14 -25.72 -13.96 3.78
N SER A 15 -25.01 -13.97 4.90
CA SER A 15 -23.93 -13.03 5.17
C SER A 15 -22.81 -13.28 4.16
N LEU A 16 -22.91 -12.67 2.99
CA LEU A 16 -21.76 -12.60 2.08
C LEU A 16 -20.67 -11.81 2.80
N PRO A 17 -19.43 -12.31 2.88
CA PRO A 17 -18.32 -11.50 3.34
C PRO A 17 -18.20 -10.31 2.39
N VAL A 18 -18.53 -9.12 2.87
CA VAL A 18 -18.25 -7.88 2.14
C VAL A 18 -16.73 -7.73 2.18
N GLN A 19 -16.05 -8.18 1.13
CA GLN A 19 -14.66 -7.83 0.91
C GLN A 19 -14.63 -6.32 0.66
N ALA A 20 -13.92 -5.59 1.53
CA ALA A 20 -13.86 -4.13 1.45
C ALA A 20 -13.08 -3.63 0.22
N PHE A 21 -12.24 -4.49 -0.37
CA PHE A 21 -11.48 -4.23 -1.58
C PHE A 21 -11.29 -5.52 -2.40
N THR A 22 -11.05 -5.37 -3.70
CA THR A 22 -10.97 -6.47 -4.68
C THR A 22 -9.61 -6.56 -5.39
N GLU A 23 -8.71 -5.62 -5.12
CA GLU A 23 -7.37 -5.57 -5.70
C GLU A 23 -6.31 -5.29 -4.63
N ALA A 24 -5.08 -5.76 -4.86
CA ALA A 24 -3.94 -5.50 -3.98
C ALA A 24 -3.61 -4.00 -3.93
N CYS A 25 -3.55 -3.39 -2.75
CA CYS A 25 -3.24 -1.97 -2.51
C CYS A 25 -4.33 -0.98 -2.94
N GLN A 26 -5.59 -1.42 -2.98
CA GLN A 26 -6.72 -0.61 -3.43
C GLN A 26 -6.97 0.58 -2.50
N LEU A 27 -6.98 0.38 -1.18
CA LEU A 27 -7.18 1.47 -0.24
C LEU A 27 -5.98 2.40 -0.21
N VAL A 28 -4.76 1.86 -0.29
CA VAL A 28 -3.53 2.68 -0.43
C VAL A 28 -3.64 3.61 -1.65
N ALA A 29 -4.09 3.11 -2.80
CA ALA A 29 -4.27 3.92 -4.01
C ALA A 29 -5.36 4.99 -3.85
N GLN A 30 -6.50 4.64 -3.26
CA GLN A 30 -7.59 5.58 -2.98
C GLN A 30 -7.14 6.72 -2.06
N MET A 31 -6.36 6.40 -1.03
CA MET A 31 -5.80 7.39 -0.10
C MET A 31 -4.72 8.27 -0.74
N ALA A 32 -3.94 7.73 -1.67
CA ALA A 32 -2.95 8.50 -2.43
C ALA A 32 -3.59 9.48 -3.42
N GLY A 33 -4.78 9.15 -3.93
CA GLY A 33 -5.61 10.02 -4.75
C GLY A 33 -6.07 9.39 -6.08
N PRO A 34 -6.99 10.04 -6.80
CA PRO A 34 -7.69 9.45 -7.96
C PRO A 34 -6.79 9.19 -9.19
N SER A 35 -5.60 9.79 -9.23
CA SER A 35 -4.62 9.59 -10.27
C SER A 35 -3.85 8.28 -10.13
N TYR A 36 -3.87 7.64 -8.95
CA TYR A 36 -3.13 6.42 -8.71
C TYR A 36 -3.90 5.18 -9.15
N GLU A 37 -3.18 4.21 -9.69
CA GLU A 37 -3.71 2.95 -10.19
C GLU A 37 -2.83 1.78 -9.74
N ASN A 38 -3.47 0.70 -9.35
CA ASN A 38 -2.82 -0.52 -8.89
C ASN A 38 -2.12 -1.20 -10.07
N LYS A 39 -0.90 -1.70 -9.85
CA LYS A 39 -0.17 -2.50 -10.83
C LYS A 39 0.40 -3.74 -10.15
N PRO A 40 -0.43 -4.77 -9.90
CA PRO A 40 -0.03 -5.93 -9.09
C PRO A 40 1.09 -6.76 -9.74
N ASN A 41 1.33 -6.62 -11.04
CA ASN A 41 2.46 -7.23 -11.75
C ASN A 41 3.74 -6.39 -11.74
N ARG A 42 3.75 -5.25 -11.05
CA ARG A 42 4.93 -4.41 -10.87
C ARG A 42 5.37 -4.41 -9.42
N PHE A 43 6.67 -4.27 -9.21
CA PHE A 43 7.24 -4.14 -7.87
C PHE A 43 8.47 -3.23 -7.89
N GLY A 44 8.74 -2.62 -6.74
CA GLY A 44 10.01 -1.96 -6.47
C GLY A 44 10.97 -2.95 -5.81
N SER A 45 12.27 -2.82 -6.09
CA SER A 45 13.31 -3.47 -5.32
C SER A 45 14.54 -2.58 -5.27
N MET A 46 15.33 -2.69 -4.20
CA MET A 46 16.65 -2.05 -4.15
C MET A 46 17.73 -2.85 -4.89
N GLN A 47 17.42 -4.08 -5.33
CA GLN A 47 18.33 -4.86 -6.15
C GLN A 47 18.46 -4.27 -7.55
N SER A 48 19.71 -4.10 -7.99
CA SER A 48 20.01 -3.61 -9.32
C SER A 48 19.65 -4.65 -10.41
N PRO A 49 19.50 -4.23 -11.68
CA PRO A 49 19.13 -5.15 -12.76
C PRO A 49 20.12 -6.30 -12.94
N ASP A 50 21.41 -6.06 -12.68
CA ASP A 50 22.46 -7.08 -12.79
C ASP A 50 22.41 -8.11 -11.65
N GLU A 51 21.83 -7.73 -10.51
CA GLU A 51 21.67 -8.58 -9.32
C GLU A 51 20.34 -9.34 -9.30
N MET A 52 19.34 -8.81 -10.02
CA MET A 52 18.00 -9.38 -10.10
C MET A 52 18.04 -10.82 -10.67
N PRO A 53 17.57 -11.84 -9.93
CA PRO A 53 17.54 -13.21 -10.42
C PRO A 53 16.71 -13.36 -11.69
N LYS A 54 17.32 -13.88 -12.77
CA LYS A 54 16.65 -14.12 -14.05
C LYS A 54 15.41 -15.02 -13.95
N ALA A 55 15.36 -15.91 -12.95
CA ALA A 55 14.22 -16.79 -12.71
C ALA A 55 12.93 -16.05 -12.32
N LEU A 56 13.01 -14.78 -11.91
CA LEU A 56 11.84 -13.95 -11.62
C LEU A 56 11.19 -13.36 -12.88
N ASN A 57 11.81 -13.51 -14.06
CA ASN A 57 11.31 -12.98 -15.34
C ASN A 57 10.84 -11.51 -15.25
N ALA A 58 11.63 -10.68 -14.57
CA ALA A 58 11.28 -9.31 -14.23
C ALA A 58 12.03 -8.32 -15.13
N GLN A 59 11.32 -7.48 -15.88
CA GLN A 59 11.90 -6.46 -16.75
C GLN A 59 11.98 -5.12 -16.01
N LEU A 60 13.14 -4.46 -16.04
CA LEU A 60 13.27 -3.09 -15.53
C LEU A 60 12.45 -2.13 -16.42
N ILE A 61 11.54 -1.38 -15.80
CA ILE A 61 10.69 -0.39 -16.48
C ILE A 61 10.90 1.04 -16.00
N GLY A 62 11.67 1.23 -14.92
CA GLY A 62 11.96 2.56 -14.42
C GLY A 62 12.81 2.57 -13.16
N ARG A 63 13.13 3.78 -12.70
CA ARG A 63 13.84 4.01 -11.45
C ARG A 63 13.22 5.18 -10.72
N ASN A 64 13.16 5.08 -9.41
CA ASN A 64 12.65 6.12 -8.53
C ASN A 64 13.52 6.20 -7.28
N GLY A 65 14.40 7.21 -7.22
CA GLY A 65 15.37 7.35 -6.14
C GLY A 65 16.26 6.09 -6.03
N GLY A 66 16.17 5.42 -4.88
CA GLY A 66 16.87 4.16 -4.60
C GLY A 66 16.19 2.90 -5.15
N TRP A 67 14.97 3.02 -5.67
CA TRP A 67 14.17 1.88 -6.14
C TRP A 67 14.33 1.64 -7.63
N PHE A 68 14.63 0.41 -8.00
CA PHE A 68 14.45 -0.12 -9.35
C PHE A 68 13.04 -0.68 -9.46
N ILE A 69 12.32 -0.28 -10.51
CA ILE A 69 10.93 -0.70 -10.74
C ILE A 69 10.92 -1.75 -11.82
N TYR A 70 10.41 -2.92 -11.47
CA TYR A 70 10.32 -4.07 -12.36
C TYR A 70 8.87 -4.40 -12.70
N GLN A 71 8.69 -4.97 -13.87
CA GLN A 71 7.43 -5.56 -14.33
C GLN A 71 7.64 -7.04 -14.57
N GLY A 72 6.83 -7.87 -13.93
CA GLY A 72 6.73 -9.30 -14.24
C GLY A 72 5.62 -9.60 -15.24
N ASP A 73 5.57 -10.85 -15.64
CA ASP A 73 4.51 -11.45 -16.46
C ASP A 73 3.23 -11.78 -15.66
N THR A 74 3.37 -11.94 -14.35
CA THR A 74 2.31 -12.32 -13.42
C THR A 74 2.15 -11.30 -12.29
N ALA A 75 1.02 -11.36 -11.58
CA ALA A 75 0.82 -10.57 -10.37
C ALA A 75 1.71 -11.09 -9.23
N TRP A 76 2.42 -10.18 -8.57
CA TRP A 76 3.27 -10.47 -7.41
C TRP A 76 2.54 -10.30 -6.09
N PHE A 77 1.49 -9.48 -6.08
CA PHE A 77 0.67 -9.11 -4.93
C PHE A 77 -0.77 -9.54 -5.19
N ASP A 78 -1.38 -10.20 -4.22
CA ASP A 78 -2.80 -10.56 -4.23
C ASP A 78 -3.60 -9.58 -3.38
N VAL A 79 -4.93 -9.73 -3.41
CA VAL A 79 -5.88 -8.83 -2.73
C VAL A 79 -5.55 -8.67 -1.25
N ASP A 80 -5.14 -9.74 -0.58
CA ASP A 80 -4.87 -9.76 0.86
C ASP A 80 -3.41 -9.37 1.18
N HIS A 81 -2.59 -9.05 0.18
CA HIS A 81 -1.16 -8.80 0.32
C HIS A 81 -0.72 -7.49 -0.31
N CYS A 82 -1.00 -6.38 0.37
CA CYS A 82 -0.40 -5.08 0.07
C CYS A 82 0.74 -4.75 1.03
N ALA A 83 1.88 -5.43 0.93
CA ALA A 83 3.07 -5.16 1.75
C ALA A 83 4.34 -5.76 1.10
N PRO A 84 5.55 -5.45 1.61
CA PRO A 84 6.78 -6.07 1.11
C PRO A 84 6.75 -7.60 1.22
N ILE A 85 7.07 -8.27 0.12
CA ILE A 85 7.31 -9.73 0.09
C ILE A 85 8.79 -10.02 -0.09
N ILE A 86 9.25 -11.10 0.54
CA ILE A 86 10.60 -11.61 0.36
C ILE A 86 10.54 -12.90 -0.44
N ARG A 87 11.17 -12.93 -1.61
CA ARG A 87 11.26 -14.10 -2.48
C ARG A 87 12.68 -14.66 -2.49
N SER A 88 12.80 -15.90 -2.03
CA SER A 88 14.04 -16.66 -2.13
C SER A 88 14.16 -17.31 -3.51
N VAL A 89 15.24 -17.01 -4.23
CA VAL A 89 15.56 -17.57 -5.55
C VAL A 89 16.98 -18.10 -5.51
N GLY A 90 17.12 -19.43 -5.39
CA GLY A 90 18.41 -20.06 -5.12
C GLY A 90 18.96 -19.62 -3.76
N SER A 91 20.16 -19.06 -3.73
CA SER A 91 20.79 -18.52 -2.52
C SER A 91 20.51 -17.03 -2.28
N ARG A 92 19.73 -16.38 -3.15
CA ARG A 92 19.41 -14.95 -3.05
C ARG A 92 18.02 -14.75 -2.46
N SER A 93 17.89 -13.67 -1.72
CA SER A 93 16.62 -13.19 -1.19
C SER A 93 16.32 -11.83 -1.82
N VAL A 94 15.15 -11.69 -2.44
CA VAL A 94 14.71 -10.44 -3.10
C VAL A 94 13.54 -9.87 -2.32
N GLU A 95 13.74 -8.71 -1.73
CA GLU A 95 12.63 -7.90 -1.22
C GLU A 95 11.96 -7.19 -2.40
N MET A 96 10.64 -7.40 -2.52
CA MET A 96 9.78 -6.79 -3.52
C MET A 96 8.72 -5.99 -2.78
N VAL A 97 8.61 -4.71 -3.11
CA VAL A 97 7.62 -3.81 -2.52
C VAL A 97 6.55 -3.45 -3.55
N PRO A 98 5.28 -3.31 -3.15
CA PRO A 98 4.23 -2.98 -4.11
C PRO A 98 4.39 -1.55 -4.63
N VAL A 99 3.88 -1.32 -5.84
CA VAL A 99 3.94 -0.01 -6.51
C VAL A 99 2.59 0.36 -7.10
N LEU A 100 2.33 1.65 -7.16
CA LEU A 100 1.21 2.24 -7.87
C LEU A 100 1.72 2.98 -9.12
N LEU A 101 0.90 3.10 -10.14
CA LEU A 101 1.14 3.99 -11.26
C LEU A 101 0.38 5.30 -11.03
N ASN A 102 1.10 6.41 -11.01
CA ASN A 102 0.47 7.73 -11.11
C ASN A 102 0.16 8.01 -12.58
N LYS A 103 -1.12 7.91 -12.96
CA LYS A 103 -1.60 8.09 -14.34
C LYS A 103 -1.36 9.51 -14.87
N GLN A 104 -1.23 10.50 -14.00
CA GLN A 104 -1.02 11.89 -14.41
C GLN A 104 0.42 12.14 -14.84
N SER A 105 1.39 11.59 -14.11
CA SER A 105 2.83 11.77 -14.41
C SER A 105 3.42 10.62 -15.24
N GLY A 106 2.75 9.46 -15.28
CA GLY A 106 3.29 8.23 -15.86
C GLY A 106 4.36 7.56 -15.00
N HIS A 107 4.61 8.05 -13.79
CA HIS A 107 5.64 7.54 -12.90
C HIS A 107 5.10 6.47 -11.93
N ASN A 108 5.96 5.54 -11.54
CA ASN A 108 5.63 4.54 -10.53
C ASN A 108 5.97 5.09 -9.14
N ALA A 109 5.02 4.94 -8.22
CA ALA A 109 5.11 5.35 -6.83
C ALA A 109 5.27 4.11 -5.95
N VAL A 110 6.34 4.08 -5.14
CA VAL A 110 6.67 2.92 -4.31
C VAL A 110 5.99 3.02 -2.95
N ILE A 111 5.34 1.94 -2.53
CA ILE A 111 4.73 1.80 -1.20
C ILE A 111 5.79 1.19 -0.27
N ASN A 112 6.44 2.02 0.54
CA ASN A 112 7.61 1.64 1.35
C ASN A 112 7.30 1.39 2.85
N GLY A 113 6.02 1.39 3.23
CA GLY A 113 5.58 1.20 4.61
C GLY A 113 5.77 2.43 5.50
N ILE A 114 5.87 3.63 4.93
CA ILE A 114 5.91 4.88 5.67
C ILE A 114 4.54 5.54 5.65
N PHE A 115 4.02 5.89 6.82
CA PHE A 115 2.71 6.53 6.99
C PHE A 115 2.85 7.83 7.74
N LEU A 116 2.07 8.83 7.32
CA LEU A 116 1.79 10.01 8.11
C LEU A 116 0.52 9.76 8.90
N ILE A 117 0.59 9.87 10.22
CA ILE A 117 -0.55 9.64 11.12
C ILE A 117 -0.79 10.91 11.92
N LYS A 118 -2.04 11.39 11.91
CA LYS A 118 -2.52 12.48 12.75
C LYS A 118 -3.47 11.95 13.80
N THR A 119 -3.32 12.42 15.03
CA THR A 119 -4.17 12.08 16.17
C THR A 119 -5.00 13.27 16.63
N TYR A 120 -6.07 12.99 17.39
CA TYR A 120 -6.85 14.04 18.03
C TYR A 120 -6.12 14.71 19.20
N ARG A 121 -5.18 14.00 19.84
CA ARG A 121 -4.43 14.48 21.02
C ARG A 121 -2.96 14.08 20.94
N GLN A 122 -2.10 14.86 21.56
CA GLN A 122 -0.65 14.69 21.44
C GLN A 122 -0.18 13.39 22.10
N GLU A 123 -0.74 13.07 23.27
CA GLU A 123 -0.44 11.85 24.01
C GLU A 123 -0.74 10.57 23.21
N HIS A 124 -1.67 10.64 22.23
CA HIS A 124 -2.01 9.49 21.39
C HIS A 124 -0.91 9.13 20.39
N ILE A 125 -0.01 10.05 20.03
CA ILE A 125 1.08 9.78 19.08
C ILE A 125 2.00 8.67 19.62
N ASP A 126 2.39 8.77 20.88
CA ASP A 126 3.27 7.78 21.50
C ASP A 126 2.50 6.48 21.85
N LEU A 127 1.21 6.59 22.21
CA LEU A 127 0.36 5.41 22.45
C LEU A 127 0.15 4.58 21.19
N ILE A 128 0.02 5.19 20.00
CA ILE A 128 -0.11 4.48 18.72
C ILE A 128 1.19 3.74 18.39
N ALA A 129 2.34 4.37 18.63
CA ALA A 129 3.64 3.74 18.44
C ALA A 129 3.74 2.44 19.26
N GLU A 130 3.33 2.47 20.53
CA GLU A 130 3.32 1.30 21.40
C GLU A 130 2.25 0.27 21.02
N ARG A 131 1.01 0.71 20.82
CA ARG A 131 -0.15 -0.16 20.53
C ARG A 131 0.05 -1.01 19.29
N TYR A 132 0.59 -0.42 18.23
CA TYR A 132 0.76 -1.07 16.94
C TYR A 132 2.21 -1.50 16.66
N GLY A 133 3.15 -1.19 17.57
CA GLY A 133 4.56 -1.47 17.37
C GLY A 133 5.21 -0.64 16.24
N PHE A 134 4.65 0.53 15.91
CA PHE A 134 5.20 1.39 14.87
C PHE A 134 6.44 2.12 15.35
N GLN A 135 7.40 2.30 14.44
CA GLN A 135 8.57 3.10 14.69
C GLN A 135 8.32 4.55 14.27
N LYS A 136 8.30 5.47 15.23
CA LYS A 136 8.23 6.91 14.94
C LYS A 136 9.53 7.35 14.25
N VAL A 137 9.44 7.76 12.99
CA VAL A 137 10.58 8.20 12.15
C VAL A 137 10.88 9.67 12.41
N SER A 138 9.86 10.52 12.42
CA SER A 138 10.05 11.96 12.57
C SER A 138 8.81 12.63 13.17
N PRO A 139 8.96 13.50 14.18
CA PRO A 139 7.91 14.42 14.57
C PRO A 139 7.76 15.52 13.52
N LEU A 140 6.53 15.93 13.21
CA LEU A 140 6.28 17.06 12.34
C LEU A 140 6.10 18.35 13.16
N PRO A 141 6.17 19.55 12.53
CA PRO A 141 5.93 20.82 13.22
C PRO A 141 4.57 20.86 13.94
N ASN A 142 3.58 20.14 13.42
CA ASN A 142 2.34 19.88 14.14
C ASN A 142 2.54 18.76 15.15
N ARG A 143 2.42 19.09 16.45
CA ARG A 143 2.58 18.14 17.57
C ARG A 143 1.61 16.96 17.58
N PHE A 144 0.53 17.02 16.79
CA PHE A 144 -0.46 15.96 16.65
C PHE A 144 -0.21 15.06 15.43
N THR A 145 0.93 15.21 14.77
CA THR A 145 1.23 14.48 13.53
C THR A 145 2.67 14.00 13.55
N ALA A 146 2.87 12.75 13.16
CA ALA A 146 4.19 12.17 13.00
C ALA A 146 4.25 11.23 11.80
N VAL A 147 5.47 11.00 11.34
CA VAL A 147 5.77 9.99 10.32
C VAL A 147 6.21 8.72 11.02
N PHE A 148 5.63 7.60 10.63
CA PHE A 148 5.87 6.28 11.18
C PHE A 148 6.35 5.32 10.09
N ASP A 149 7.32 4.49 10.43
CA ASP A 149 7.54 3.22 9.74
C ASP A 149 6.61 2.19 10.40
N VAL A 150 5.67 1.68 9.60
CA VAL A 150 4.64 0.76 10.07
C VAL A 150 4.99 -0.70 9.84
N LYS A 151 6.17 -1.02 9.28
CA LYS A 151 6.59 -2.41 9.05
C LYS A 151 6.89 -3.13 10.37
N PRO A 152 6.75 -4.47 10.40
CA PRO A 152 6.23 -5.33 9.33
C PRO A 152 4.70 -5.34 9.26
N GLN A 153 4.14 -5.44 8.06
CA GLN A 153 2.70 -5.67 7.84
C GLN A 153 2.52 -6.72 6.75
N THR A 154 1.38 -7.40 6.75
CA THR A 154 0.96 -8.26 5.64
C THR A 154 0.14 -7.48 4.61
N SER A 155 -0.67 -6.51 5.07
CA SER A 155 -1.50 -5.69 4.20
C SER A 155 -1.65 -4.28 4.75
N TYR A 156 -1.18 -3.30 3.99
CA TYR A 156 -1.40 -1.89 4.26
C TYR A 156 -2.85 -1.47 4.03
N ASP A 157 -3.62 -2.18 3.20
CA ASP A 157 -5.05 -1.92 3.04
C ASP A 157 -5.80 -2.23 4.35
N HIS A 158 -5.59 -3.42 4.93
CA HIS A 158 -6.17 -3.75 6.24
C HIS A 158 -5.65 -2.88 7.39
N LEU A 159 -4.39 -2.44 7.30
CA LEU A 159 -3.88 -1.47 8.25
C LEU A 159 -4.68 -0.16 8.16
N ILE A 160 -4.93 0.38 6.96
CA ILE A 160 -5.72 1.60 6.79
C ILE A 160 -7.10 1.45 7.41
N GLU A 161 -7.80 0.34 7.17
CA GLU A 161 -9.12 0.08 7.79
C GLU A 161 -9.03 0.06 9.32
N THR A 162 -8.00 -0.57 9.86
CA THR A 162 -7.76 -0.65 11.31
C THR A 162 -7.53 0.74 11.91
N LEU A 163 -6.75 1.59 11.22
CA LEU A 163 -6.44 2.94 11.69
C LEU A 163 -7.64 3.89 11.52
N ASP A 164 -8.46 3.73 10.49
CA ASP A 164 -9.69 4.51 10.27
C ASP A 164 -10.74 4.26 11.38
N GLN A 165 -10.74 3.06 11.95
CA GLN A 165 -11.62 2.69 13.06
C GLN A 165 -11.05 3.05 14.44
N ASP A 166 -9.80 3.51 14.52
CA ASP A 166 -9.19 3.88 15.80
C ASP A 166 -9.64 5.28 16.22
N ARG A 167 -10.38 5.34 17.34
CA ARG A 167 -10.89 6.60 17.92
C ARG A 167 -9.82 7.63 18.28
N ASP A 168 -8.56 7.19 18.44
CA ASP A 168 -7.45 8.06 18.82
C ASP A 168 -6.76 8.69 17.60
N ILE A 169 -7.07 8.20 16.39
CA ILE A 169 -6.53 8.62 15.10
C ILE A 169 -7.55 9.50 14.37
N GLU A 170 -7.10 10.68 13.93
CA GLU A 170 -7.91 11.57 13.09
C GLU A 170 -7.80 11.18 11.62
N PHE A 171 -6.59 10.88 11.15
CA PHE A 171 -6.38 10.28 9.83
C PHE A 171 -5.01 9.60 9.75
N ALA A 172 -4.88 8.65 8.82
CA ALA A 172 -3.61 8.05 8.43
C ALA A 172 -3.49 8.06 6.90
N ALA A 173 -2.32 8.38 6.36
CA ALA A 173 -2.08 8.41 4.92
C ALA A 173 -0.73 7.78 4.57
N PRO A 174 -0.66 6.93 3.53
CA PRO A 174 0.60 6.38 3.05
C PRO A 174 1.45 7.49 2.42
N LEU A 175 2.75 7.52 2.75
CA LEU A 175 3.72 8.37 2.07
C LEU A 175 4.41 7.57 0.98
N LEU A 176 4.05 7.85 -0.27
CA LEU A 176 4.62 7.16 -1.43
C LEU A 176 5.97 7.77 -1.81
N SER A 177 6.92 6.93 -2.20
CA SER A 177 8.14 7.40 -2.85
C SER A 177 7.85 7.59 -4.33
N GLU A 178 7.89 8.82 -4.83
CA GLU A 178 7.77 9.19 -6.25
C GLU A 178 9.07 9.85 -6.76
N PRO A 179 9.34 9.81 -8.09
CA PRO A 179 10.47 10.54 -8.64
C PRO A 179 10.33 12.02 -8.30
N HIS A 180 11.40 12.63 -7.78
CA HIS A 180 11.36 14.06 -7.53
C HIS A 180 11.15 14.79 -8.85
N TYR A 181 10.14 15.66 -8.90
CA TYR A 181 9.96 16.60 -10.00
C TYR A 181 11.26 17.41 -10.17
N ARG A 182 12.03 17.07 -11.19
CA ARG A 182 13.04 17.98 -11.73
C ARG A 182 12.33 18.72 -12.84
N PRO A 183 12.04 20.04 -12.71
CA PRO A 183 11.60 20.79 -13.86
C PRO A 183 12.68 20.60 -14.93
N ASP A 184 12.26 20.02 -16.07
CA ASP A 184 13.17 19.72 -17.17
C ASP A 184 14.05 20.94 -17.44
N LYS A 185 15.36 20.71 -17.52
CA LYS A 185 16.23 21.69 -18.16
C LYS A 185 15.70 21.81 -19.58
N ARG A 186 15.09 22.96 -19.89
CA ARG A 186 14.66 23.36 -21.24
C ARG A 186 15.69 22.86 -22.26
N PRO A 187 15.27 22.31 -23.41
CA PRO A 187 16.21 22.08 -24.50
C PRO A 187 16.81 23.45 -24.85
N THR A 188 18.10 23.62 -24.56
CA THR A 188 18.87 24.72 -25.15
C THR A 188 18.89 24.51 -26.66
N PRO A 189 18.61 25.57 -27.44
CA PRO A 189 18.58 25.51 -28.90
C PRO A 189 19.93 25.09 -29.50
#